data_AF-A0A842MAE5-F1
#
_entry.id   AF-A0A842MAE5-F1
#
_cell.length_a   1.000
_cell.length_b   1.000
_cell.length_c   1.000
_cell.angle_alpha   90.00
_cell.angle_beta   90.00
_cell.angle_gamma   90.00
#
_symmetry.space_group_name_H-M   'P 1'
#
loop_
_entity.id
_entity.type
_entity.pdbx_description
1 polymer ?
#
loop_
_entity_poly.entity_id
_entity_poly.type
_entity_poly.pdbx_seq_one_letter_code
_entity_poly.pdbx_strand_id
1 'polypeptide(L)' 'IQQIHTFYIANGVIPVSGGSFGANLGACFWSKDTLEGVKKDKEGFRSLQKTLKMFIRFLEKE' A
#
# COMPACT_ATOMS: atom_id res chain seq x y z
N ILE A 1 6.11 9.90 7.85
CA ILE A 1 5.41 9.63 6.55
C ILE A 1 5.71 10.69 5.52
N GLN A 2 5.55 11.99 5.82
CA GLN A 2 5.77 13.06 4.83
C GLN A 2 7.16 13.03 4.16
N GLN A 3 8.23 12.76 4.92
CA GLN A 3 9.60 12.64 4.40
C GLN A 3 9.77 11.55 3.32
N ILE A 4 9.07 10.41 3.45
CA ILE A 4 9.14 9.31 2.48
C ILE A 4 8.43 9.70 1.18
N HIS A 5 7.26 10.34 1.26
CA HIS A 5 6.58 10.85 0.07
C HIS A 5 7.41 11.93 -0.62
N THR A 6 8.03 12.83 0.13
CA THR A 6 8.95 13.84 -0.41
C THR A 6 10.09 13.19 -1.18
N PHE A 7 10.72 12.14 -0.61
CA PHE A 7 11.78 11.40 -1.30
C PHE A 7 11.29 10.80 -2.62
N TYR A 8 10.12 10.15 -2.64
CA TYR A 8 9.57 9.56 -3.87
C TYR A 8 9.28 10.61 -4.94
N ILE A 9 8.59 11.69 -4.57
CA ILE A 9 8.24 12.76 -5.51
C ILE A 9 9.51 13.44 -6.06
N ALA A 10 10.51 13.69 -5.21
CA ALA A 10 11.79 14.29 -5.62
C ALA A 10 12.56 13.40 -6.62
N ASN A 11 12.32 12.09 -6.62
CA ASN A 11 12.91 11.13 -7.56
C ASN A 11 11.99 10.83 -8.77
N GLY A 12 10.93 11.61 -8.98
CA GLY A 12 10.03 11.45 -10.12
C GLY A 12 9.03 10.29 -9.99
N VAL A 13 8.90 9.69 -8.81
CA VAL A 13 7.87 8.67 -8.55
C VAL A 13 6.51 9.34 -8.38
N ILE A 14 5.46 8.76 -8.97
CA ILE A 14 4.07 9.15 -8.75
C ILE A 14 3.46 8.21 -7.69
N PRO A 15 3.36 8.62 -6.41
CA PRO A 15 2.83 7.76 -5.37
C PRO A 15 1.32 7.60 -5.49
N VAL A 16 0.84 6.37 -5.69
CA VAL A 16 -0.59 6.05 -5.67
C VAL A 16 -0.97 5.44 -4.33
N SER A 17 -1.80 6.17 -3.56
CA SER A 17 -2.27 5.73 -2.25
C SER A 17 -3.48 4.80 -2.38
N GLY A 18 -3.51 3.73 -1.58
CA GLY A 18 -4.68 2.88 -1.36
C GLY A 18 -5.70 3.43 -0.36
N GLY A 19 -5.42 4.57 0.28
CA GLY A 19 -6.29 5.25 1.25
C GLY A 19 -5.69 5.41 2.65
N SER A 20 -6.49 5.85 3.62
CA SER A 20 -6.09 6.04 5.02
C SER A 20 -5.90 4.71 5.77
N PHE A 21 -5.18 4.74 6.89
CA PHE A 21 -5.01 3.63 7.85
C PHE A 21 -4.48 2.32 7.23
N GLY A 22 -3.18 2.28 6.91
CA GLY A 22 -2.49 1.05 6.49
C GLY A 22 -2.52 0.76 5.00
N ALA A 23 -3.02 1.69 4.17
CA ALA A 23 -2.98 1.62 2.71
C ALA A 23 -2.31 2.86 2.06
N ASN A 24 -1.77 3.78 2.86
CA ASN A 24 -1.32 5.10 2.38
C ASN A 24 -0.03 5.05 1.56
N LEU A 25 0.79 4.02 1.79
CA LEU A 25 2.04 3.73 1.06
C LEU A 25 2.07 2.27 0.58
N GLY A 26 0.88 1.66 0.41
CA GLY A 26 0.72 0.22 0.22
C GLY A 26 0.28 -0.50 1.48
N ALA A 27 0.23 -1.82 1.40
CA ALA A 27 -0.25 -2.70 2.47
C ALA A 27 0.84 -3.04 3.48
N CYS A 28 0.45 -3.07 4.76
CA CYS A 28 1.27 -3.63 5.83
C CYS A 28 0.67 -4.95 6.30
N PHE A 29 1.52 -5.96 6.50
CA PHE A 29 1.13 -7.27 7.01
C PHE A 29 1.72 -7.50 8.40
N TRP A 30 0.90 -7.97 9.33
CA TRP A 30 1.32 -8.40 10.65
C TRP A 30 1.64 -9.89 10.65
N SER A 31 2.92 -10.22 10.51
CA SER A 31 3.39 -11.60 10.36
C SER A 31 3.29 -12.44 11.62
N LYS A 32 3.27 -11.82 12.82
CA LYS A 32 3.55 -12.54 14.08
C LYS A 32 4.80 -13.42 13.97
N ASP A 33 5.80 -12.91 13.26
CA ASP A 33 7.08 -13.59 12.97
C ASP A 33 6.96 -14.96 12.28
N THR A 34 5.84 -15.23 11.61
CA THR A 34 5.58 -16.50 10.92
C THR A 34 4.93 -16.29 9.54
N LEU A 35 5.17 -17.22 8.62
CA LEU A 35 4.50 -17.22 7.32
C LEU A 35 2.98 -17.42 7.46
N GLU A 36 2.57 -18.34 8.32
CA GLU A 36 1.17 -18.62 8.63
C GLU A 36 0.47 -17.38 9.20
N GLY A 37 1.16 -16.59 10.02
CA GLY A 37 0.64 -15.34 10.56
C GLY A 37 0.37 -14.31 9.47
N VAL A 38 1.31 -14.12 8.53
CA VAL A 38 1.10 -13.25 7.35
C VAL A 38 -0.11 -13.72 6.54
N LYS A 39 -0.18 -15.02 6.22
CA LYS A 39 -1.27 -15.59 5.40
C LYS A 39 -2.65 -15.45 6.05
N LYS A 40 -2.70 -15.33 7.38
CA LYS A 40 -3.95 -15.16 8.16
C LYS A 40 -4.30 -13.70 8.41
N ASP A 41 -3.47 -12.73 8.02
CA ASP A 41 -3.72 -11.31 8.23
C ASP A 41 -4.77 -10.75 7.25
N LYS A 42 -6.03 -10.84 7.67
CA LYS A 42 -7.18 -10.33 6.91
C LYS A 42 -7.08 -8.83 6.62
N GLU A 43 -6.53 -8.04 7.54
CA GLU A 43 -6.43 -6.58 7.39
C GLU A 43 -5.31 -6.19 6.42
N GLY A 44 -4.18 -6.90 6.48
CA GLY A 44 -3.10 -6.78 5.49
C GLY A 44 -3.59 -7.07 4.07
N PHE A 45 -4.33 -8.16 3.86
CA PHE A 45 -4.92 -8.44 2.54
C PHE A 45 -5.98 -7.41 2.13
N ARG A 46 -6.81 -6.92 3.06
CA ARG A 46 -7.80 -5.88 2.78
C ARG A 46 -7.14 -4.58 2.30
N SER A 47 -6.06 -4.15 2.95
CA SER A 47 -5.31 -2.95 2.56
C SER A 47 -4.55 -3.14 1.23
N LEU A 48 -4.05 -4.34 0.97
CA LEU A 48 -3.44 -4.70 -0.32
C LEU A 48 -4.44 -4.57 -1.47
N GLN A 49 -5.62 -5.14 -1.30
CA GLN A 49 -6.69 -5.06 -2.31
C GLN A 49 -7.10 -3.60 -2.58
N LYS A 50 -7.17 -2.75 -1.55
CA LYS A 50 -7.44 -1.31 -1.74
C LYS A 50 -6.35 -0.61 -2.54
N THR A 51 -5.08 -0.87 -2.20
CA THR A 51 -3.92 -0.29 -2.90
C THR A 51 -3.91 -0.70 -4.36
N LEU A 52 -4.05 -1.99 -4.66
CA LEU A 52 -4.07 -2.51 -6.03
C LEU A 52 -5.23 -1.91 -6.84
N LYS A 53 -6.43 -1.82 -6.26
CA LYS A 53 -7.58 -1.21 -6.95
C LYS A 53 -7.33 0.26 -7.30
N MET A 54 -6.73 1.03 -6.40
CA MET A 54 -6.38 2.43 -6.69
C MET A 54 -5.29 2.56 -7.74
N PHE A 55 -4.29 1.68 -7.70
CA PHE A 55 -3.24 1.64 -8.72
C PHE A 55 -3.78 1.27 -10.10
N ILE A 56 -4.60 0.23 -10.21
CA ILE A 56 -5.27 -0.15 -11.47
C ILE A 56 -6.13 1.00 -11.99
N ARG A 57 -6.94 1.63 -11.11
CA ARG A 57 -7.76 2.78 -11.49
C ARG A 57 -6.94 3.97 -11.99
N PHE A 58 -5.73 4.16 -11.47
CA PHE A 58 -4.82 5.19 -11.96
C PHE A 58 -4.33 4.85 -13.37
N LEU A 59 -3.89 3.60 -13.59
CA LEU A 59 -3.42 3.13 -14.90
C LEU A 59 -4.51 3.11 -15.99
N GLU A 60 -5.76 2.82 -15.64
CA GLU A 60 -6.89 2.80 -16.59
C GLU A 60 -7.39 4.19 -16.98
N LYS A 61 -7.00 5.23 -16.22
CA LYS A 61 -7.42 6.62 -16.45
C LYS A 61 -6.39 7.45 -17.22
N GLU A 62 -5.14 7.00 -17.24
CA GLU A 62 -4.05 7.52 -18.07
C GLU A 62 -4.08 6.83 -19.44
#